data_AF-A0A1W1VD09-F1
#
_entry.id   AF-A0A1W1VD09-F1
#
_cell.length_a   1.000
_cell.length_b   1.000
_cell.length_c   1.000
_cell.angle_alpha   90.00
_cell.angle_beta   90.00
_cell.angle_gamma   90.00
#
_symmetry.space_group_name_H-M   'P 1'
#
loop_
_entity.id
_entity.type
_entity.pdbx_description
1 polymer ?
#
loop_
_entity_poly.entity_id
_entity_poly.type
_entity_poly.pdbx_seq_one_letter_code
_entity_poly.pdbx_strand_id
1 'polypeptide(L)'
;MWPRAAQFQVRDALAAQGWRLDACEIWNAPIEAPAFQAHARHPDLPGALLLDLMLSDLEGGLWRYRRAPRVTLPLERARHISPEGLPHLVPETVPLFKSGAGAVPGTRTPAPLSPGAFSSGK
;
A
#
# COMPACT_ATOMS: atom_id res chain seq x y z
N MET A 1 -4.44 -3.02 -10.28
CA MET A 1 -4.78 -3.30 -8.88
C MET A 1 -5.58 -4.59 -8.81
N TRP A 2 -5.14 -5.49 -7.96
CA TRP A 2 -5.72 -6.83 -7.80
C TRP A 2 -6.31 -7.01 -6.39
N PRO A 3 -7.34 -7.87 -6.23
CA PRO A 3 -7.81 -8.26 -4.92
C PRO A 3 -6.69 -8.94 -4.12
N ARG A 4 -6.61 -8.68 -2.82
CA ARG A 4 -5.63 -9.36 -1.94
C ARG A 4 -5.73 -10.88 -2.02
N ALA A 5 -6.95 -11.43 -2.10
CA ALA A 5 -7.19 -12.87 -2.21
C ALA A 5 -6.55 -13.51 -3.47
N ALA A 6 -6.30 -12.71 -4.52
CA ALA A 6 -5.67 -13.18 -5.76
C ALA A 6 -4.14 -13.19 -5.71
N GLN A 7 -3.53 -12.89 -4.56
CA GLN A 7 -2.08 -12.71 -4.41
C GLN A 7 -1.25 -13.83 -5.05
N PHE A 8 -1.53 -15.09 -4.71
CA PHE A 8 -0.75 -16.22 -5.21
C PHE A 8 -0.95 -16.45 -6.71
N GLN A 9 -2.17 -16.24 -7.21
CA GLN A 9 -2.47 -16.33 -8.64
C GLN A 9 -1.70 -15.28 -9.44
N VAL A 10 -1.63 -14.04 -8.94
CA VAL A 10 -0.84 -12.97 -9.56
C VAL A 10 0.66 -13.30 -9.54
N ARG A 11 1.16 -13.80 -8.40
CA ARG A 11 2.56 -14.24 -8.26
C ARG A 11 2.91 -15.31 -9.29
N ASP A 12 2.11 -16.37 -9.36
CA ASP A 12 2.37 -17.53 -10.20
C ASP A 12 2.27 -17.15 -11.69
N ALA A 13 1.30 -16.29 -12.06
CA ALA A 13 1.18 -15.76 -13.42
C ALA A 13 2.41 -14.92 -13.83
N LEU A 14 2.94 -14.08 -12.95
CA LEU A 14 4.13 -13.28 -13.22
C LEU A 14 5.38 -14.16 -13.37
N ALA A 15 5.56 -15.13 -12.48
CA ALA A 15 6.68 -16.07 -12.55
C ALA A 15 6.65 -16.89 -13.84
N ALA A 16 5.47 -17.35 -14.27
CA ALA A 16 5.29 -18.06 -15.54
C ALA A 16 5.67 -17.21 -16.77
N GLN A 17 5.64 -15.87 -16.63
CA GLN A 17 5.99 -14.91 -17.67
C GLN A 17 7.42 -14.36 -17.49
N GLY A 18 8.28 -14.99 -16.69
CA GLY A 18 9.69 -14.60 -16.53
C GLY A 18 9.93 -13.37 -15.65
N TRP A 19 8.90 -12.83 -15.00
CA TRP A 19 9.09 -11.76 -14.02
C TRP A 19 9.77 -12.28 -12.76
N ARG A 20 10.84 -11.61 -12.38
CA ARG A 20 11.53 -11.80 -11.11
C ARG A 20 10.94 -10.89 -10.06
N LEU A 21 10.69 -11.42 -8.88
CA LEU A 21 10.08 -10.70 -7.76
C LEU A 21 11.18 -10.25 -6.80
N ASP A 22 11.34 -8.93 -6.61
CA ASP A 22 12.56 -8.40 -5.99
C ASP A 22 12.38 -7.89 -4.56
N ALA A 23 11.23 -7.32 -4.19
CA ALA A 23 11.03 -6.86 -2.81
C ALA A 23 9.57 -6.52 -2.45
N CYS A 24 9.05 -7.25 -1.50
CA CYS A 24 8.47 -6.77 -0.23
C CYS A 24 8.39 -8.03 0.62
N GLU A 25 8.73 -7.98 1.93
CA GLU A 25 8.80 -9.12 2.87
C GLU A 25 8.25 -10.42 2.29
N ILE A 26 9.15 -11.21 1.71
CA ILE A 26 8.98 -12.59 1.28
C ILE A 26 7.57 -12.87 0.70
N TRP A 27 7.40 -12.69 -0.61
CA TRP A 27 6.18 -13.12 -1.35
C TRP A 27 5.97 -14.67 -1.36
N ASN A 28 6.73 -15.39 -0.52
CA ASN A 28 6.53 -16.79 -0.17
C ASN A 28 5.45 -16.95 0.92
N ALA A 29 4.99 -15.87 1.54
CA ALA A 29 3.89 -15.83 2.49
C ALA A 29 2.79 -14.84 2.05
N PRO A 30 1.55 -14.98 2.57
CA PRO A 30 0.51 -13.96 2.40
C PRO A 30 1.01 -12.58 2.83
N ILE A 31 0.72 -11.56 2.02
CA ILE A 31 1.05 -10.17 2.34
C ILE A 31 0.04 -9.68 3.38
N GLU A 32 0.52 -9.52 4.61
CA GLU A 32 -0.29 -9.09 5.74
C GLU A 32 -0.39 -7.57 5.83
N ALA A 33 -1.51 -7.06 6.36
CA ALA A 33 -1.63 -5.63 6.58
C ALA A 33 -0.56 -5.15 7.59
N PRO A 34 0.09 -3.99 7.38
CA PRO A 34 -0.20 -2.99 6.36
C PRO A 34 0.69 -3.09 5.10
N ALA A 35 1.36 -4.21 4.86
CA ALA A 35 2.04 -4.49 3.59
C ALA A 35 0.98 -4.86 2.54
N PHE A 36 1.16 -4.37 1.30
CA PHE A 36 0.16 -4.47 0.22
C PHE A 36 0.79 -4.34 -1.17
N GLN A 37 2.12 -4.32 -1.21
CA GLN A 37 2.88 -3.92 -2.37
C GLN A 37 3.92 -4.99 -2.65
N ALA A 38 4.13 -5.32 -3.91
CA ALA A 38 5.21 -6.18 -4.33
C ALA A 38 5.90 -5.55 -5.54
N HIS A 39 7.21 -5.70 -5.60
CA HIS A 39 7.99 -5.23 -6.74
C HIS A 39 8.45 -6.39 -7.61
N ALA A 40 8.36 -6.20 -8.92
CA ALA A 40 8.87 -7.17 -9.90
C ALA A 40 9.75 -6.49 -10.97
N ARG A 41 10.69 -7.22 -11.53
CA ARG A 41 11.50 -6.83 -12.70
C ARG A 41 11.46 -7.93 -13.74
N HIS A 42 11.66 -7.57 -14.99
CA HIS A 42 11.77 -8.53 -16.08
C HIS A 42 13.18 -8.44 -16.69
N PRO A 43 13.91 -9.56 -16.86
CA PRO A 43 15.28 -9.53 -17.36
C PRO A 43 15.38 -8.92 -18.77
N ASP A 44 14.36 -9.15 -19.61
CA ASP A 44 14.33 -8.62 -20.99
C ASP A 44 13.86 -7.16 -21.06
N LEU A 45 13.52 -6.54 -19.93
CA LEU A 45 13.12 -5.13 -19.84
C LEU A 45 14.09 -4.32 -18.96
N PRO A 46 15.39 -4.23 -19.31
CA PRO A 46 16.40 -3.58 -18.48
C PRO A 46 16.17 -2.07 -18.28
N GLY A 47 15.39 -1.43 -19.17
CA GLY A 47 14.96 -0.04 -19.04
C GLY A 47 13.72 0.16 -18.17
N ALA A 48 12.96 -0.90 -17.87
CA ALA A 48 11.84 -0.86 -16.94
C ALA A 48 12.38 -1.15 -15.53
N LEU A 49 12.59 -0.09 -14.75
CA LEU A 49 13.23 -0.18 -13.44
C LEU A 49 12.48 -1.10 -12.45
N LEU A 50 11.15 -1.11 -12.50
CA LEU A 50 10.31 -1.80 -11.52
C LEU A 50 8.83 -1.85 -11.96
N LEU A 51 8.19 -3.00 -11.82
CA LEU A 51 6.74 -3.12 -11.76
C LEU A 51 6.29 -3.01 -10.31
N ASP A 52 5.42 -2.04 -10.02
CA ASP A 52 4.83 -1.81 -8.71
C ASP A 52 3.44 -2.46 -8.63
N LEU A 53 3.35 -3.61 -7.96
CA LEU A 53 2.11 -4.37 -7.81
C LEU A 53 1.42 -3.98 -6.52
N MET A 54 0.13 -3.68 -6.63
CA MET A 54 -0.67 -3.21 -5.49
C MET A 54 -1.84 -4.14 -5.28
N LEU A 55 -1.83 -4.79 -4.13
CA LEU A 55 -2.91 -5.62 -3.60
C LEU A 55 -3.75 -4.76 -2.68
N SER A 56 -5.06 -4.82 -2.83
CA SER A 56 -5.98 -4.02 -2.01
C SER A 56 -7.21 -4.84 -1.67
N ASP A 57 -7.88 -4.46 -0.59
CA ASP A 57 -9.17 -5.03 -0.25
C ASP A 57 -10.21 -4.41 -1.18
N LEU A 58 -10.64 -5.21 -2.14
CA LEU A 58 -11.69 -4.88 -3.10
C LEU A 58 -12.94 -5.66 -2.68
N GLU A 59 -13.94 -4.96 -2.15
CA GLU A 59 -15.18 -5.57 -1.67
C GLU A 59 -16.37 -4.82 -2.27
N GLY A 60 -17.32 -5.54 -2.85
CA GLY A 60 -18.58 -4.96 -3.35
C GLY A 60 -18.40 -3.87 -4.42
N GLY A 61 -17.32 -3.92 -5.21
CA GLY A 61 -17.01 -2.87 -6.19
C GLY A 61 -16.47 -1.58 -5.57
N LEU A 62 -16.06 -1.60 -4.30
CA LEU A 62 -15.46 -0.46 -3.63
C LEU A 62 -13.96 -0.68 -3.43
N TRP A 63 -13.18 0.33 -3.79
CA TRP A 63 -11.78 0.45 -3.41
C TRP A 63 -11.67 1.19 -2.07
N ARG A 64 -10.83 0.66 -1.16
CA ARG A 64 -10.54 1.29 0.14
C ARG A 64 -9.05 1.59 0.26
N TYR A 65 -8.71 2.82 0.65
CA TYR A 65 -7.32 3.20 0.84
C TYR A 65 -6.72 2.54 2.09
N ARG A 66 -5.65 1.77 1.90
CA ARG A 66 -5.04 0.92 2.93
C ARG A 66 -4.62 1.63 4.22
N ARG A 67 -4.13 2.88 4.14
CA ARG A 67 -3.65 3.62 5.32
C ARG A 67 -4.75 4.43 6.01
N ALA A 68 -5.90 4.60 5.35
CA ALA A 68 -7.07 5.26 5.91
C ALA A 68 -8.34 4.65 5.30
N PRO A 69 -8.87 3.54 5.84
CA PRO A 69 -10.00 2.80 5.26
C PRO A 69 -11.30 3.61 5.08
N ARG A 70 -11.40 4.78 5.73
CA ARG A 70 -12.50 5.74 5.53
C ARG A 70 -12.44 6.43 4.16
N VAL A 71 -11.26 6.50 3.54
CA VAL A 71 -11.08 7.01 2.19
C VAL A 71 -11.40 5.88 1.22
N THR A 72 -12.50 6.05 0.48
CA THR A 72 -13.03 5.02 -0.42
C THR A 72 -13.44 5.63 -1.76
N LEU A 73 -13.41 4.83 -2.82
CA LEU A 73 -13.92 5.18 -4.15
C LEU A 73 -14.58 3.97 -4.80
N PRO A 74 -15.60 4.15 -5.65
CA PRO A 74 -16.04 3.09 -6.55
C PRO A 74 -14.86 2.57 -7.38
N LEU A 75 -14.75 1.26 -7.55
CA LEU A 75 -13.60 0.60 -8.16
C LEU A 75 -13.41 1.05 -9.60
N GLU A 76 -14.50 1.25 -10.35
CA GLU A 76 -14.50 1.78 -11.71
C GLU A 76 -13.95 3.21 -11.80
N ARG A 77 -13.93 3.96 -10.70
CA ARG A 77 -13.31 5.29 -10.61
C ARG A 77 -11.89 5.24 -10.06
N ALA A 78 -11.55 4.21 -9.30
CA ALA A 78 -10.22 4.05 -8.71
C ALA A 78 -9.20 3.42 -9.68
N ARG A 79 -9.65 2.74 -10.74
CA ARG A 79 -8.78 2.06 -11.70
C ARG A 79 -9.21 2.28 -13.14
N HIS A 80 -8.24 2.25 -14.04
CA HIS A 80 -8.44 2.00 -15.45
C HIS A 80 -7.96 0.60 -15.83
N ILE A 81 -8.42 0.13 -16.99
CA ILE A 81 -7.94 -1.09 -17.64
C ILE A 81 -7.14 -0.63 -18.87
N SER A 82 -5.88 -1.07 -18.99
CA SER A 82 -5.07 -0.78 -20.17
C SER A 82 -5.63 -1.53 -21.40
N PRO A 83 -5.23 -1.18 -22.64
CA PRO A 83 -5.61 -1.93 -23.83
C PRO A 83 -5.27 -3.43 -23.75
N GLU A 84 -4.23 -3.78 -23.01
CA GLU A 84 -3.75 -5.15 -22.77
C GLU A 84 -4.52 -5.84 -21.62
N GLY A 85 -5.53 -5.20 -21.06
CA GLY A 85 -6.37 -5.76 -20.00
C GLY A 85 -5.79 -5.59 -18.58
N LEU A 86 -4.73 -4.78 -18.40
CA LEU A 86 -4.09 -4.64 -17.10
C LEU A 86 -4.75 -3.55 -16.25
N PRO A 87 -5.22 -3.88 -15.03
CA PRO A 87 -5.79 -2.89 -14.14
C PRO A 87 -4.67 -2.03 -13.54
N HIS A 88 -4.78 -0.71 -13.65
CA HIS A 88 -3.87 0.25 -13.02
C HIS A 88 -4.64 1.37 -12.32
N LEU A 89 -4.02 1.99 -11.32
CA LEU A 89 -4.64 3.09 -10.59
C LEU A 89 -4.81 4.30 -11.50
N VAL A 90 -5.91 5.02 -11.30
CA VAL A 90 -6.05 6.35 -11.92
C VAL A 90 -5.03 7.31 -11.30
N PRO A 91 -4.45 8.24 -12.09
CA PRO A 91 -3.41 9.15 -11.62
C PRO A 91 -3.75 9.89 -10.32
N GLU A 92 -5.01 10.25 -10.12
CA GLU A 92 -5.53 10.99 -8.96
C GLU A 92 -5.38 10.20 -7.65
N THR A 93 -5.37 8.86 -7.73
CA THR A 93 -5.24 7.97 -6.56
C THR A 93 -3.80 7.57 -6.28
N VAL A 94 -2.89 7.68 -7.24
CA VAL A 94 -1.47 7.32 -7.10
C VAL A 94 -0.78 8.06 -5.94
N PRO A 95 -0.99 9.38 -5.72
CA PRO A 95 -0.39 10.10 -4.59
C PRO A 95 -0.67 9.46 -3.24
N LEU A 96 -1.89 8.92 -3.03
CA LEU A 96 -2.25 8.27 -1.78
C LEU A 96 -1.30 7.12 -1.44
N PHE A 97 -0.71 6.45 -2.42
CA PHE A 97 0.20 5.34 -2.17
C PHE A 97 1.66 5.75 -1.94
N LYS A 98 2.01 6.99 -2.29
CA LYS A 98 3.32 7.57 -2.04
C LYS A 98 3.32 8.46 -0.79
N SER A 99 2.17 8.98 -0.37
CA SER A 99 2.02 9.78 0.85
C SER A 99 2.00 8.92 2.12
N GLY A 100 2.90 9.21 3.06
CA GLY A 100 2.80 8.72 4.45
C GLY A 100 1.44 9.10 5.06
N ALA A 101 0.95 8.33 6.03
CA ALA A 101 -0.22 8.76 6.79
C ALA A 101 0.13 10.12 7.40
N GLY A 102 -0.54 11.19 6.95
CA GLY A 102 -0.39 12.51 7.54
C GLY A 102 -0.62 12.36 9.04
N ALA A 103 0.36 12.78 9.84
CA ALA A 103 0.24 12.79 11.28
C ALA A 103 -1.09 13.47 11.64
N VAL A 104 -1.94 12.81 12.42
CA VAL A 104 -3.12 13.44 12.99
C VAL A 104 -2.62 14.64 13.80
N PRO A 105 -2.95 15.89 13.46
CA PRO A 105 -2.63 17.03 14.29
C PRO A 105 -3.55 16.93 15.52
N GLY A 106 -3.10 16.26 16.58
CA GLY A 106 -3.93 16.09 17.78
C GLY A 106 -3.36 15.22 18.90
N THR A 107 -2.50 14.23 18.63
CA THR A 107 -1.91 13.43 19.71
C THR A 107 -0.55 13.98 20.13
N ARG A 108 -0.55 15.21 20.67
CA ARG A 108 0.49 15.62 21.60
C ARG A 108 0.03 15.12 22.97
N THR A 109 0.54 13.97 23.41
CA THR A 109 0.44 13.59 24.82
C THR A 109 1.02 14.75 25.63
N PRO A 110 0.26 15.39 26.54
CA PRO A 110 0.85 16.39 27.41
C PRO A 110 1.96 15.70 28.22
N ALA A 111 3.15 16.29 28.21
CA ALA A 111 4.23 15.86 29.08
C ALA A 111 3.72 15.79 30.52
N PRO A 112 4.07 14.75 31.31
CA PRO A 112 3.66 14.70 32.70
C PRO A 112 4.19 15.95 33.41
N LEU A 113 3.29 16.65 34.11
CA LEU A 113 3.66 17.73 35.00
C LEU A 113 4.60 17.18 36.05
N SER A 114 5.85 17.65 36.07
CA SER A 114 6.79 17.36 37.15
C SER A 114 6.15 17.78 38.48
N PRO A 115 6.07 16.90 39.49
CA PRO A 115 5.59 17.29 40.81
C PRO A 115 6.54 18.34 41.39
N GLY A 116 5.95 19.43 41.86
CA GLY A 116 6.66 20.62 42.30
C GLY A 116 7.64 20.36 43.45
N ALA A 117 8.78 21.04 43.37
CA ALA A 117 9.62 21.28 44.52
C ALA A 117 8.94 22.32 45.44
N PHE A 118 8.26 21.85 46.48
CA PHE A 118 8.01 22.68 47.65
C PHE A 118 9.35 22.89 48.36
N SER A 119 9.90 24.10 48.26
CA SER A 119 10.97 24.56 49.15
C SER A 119 10.32 25.17 50.38
N SER A 120 10.35 24.45 51.51
CA SER A 120 10.09 25.03 52.83
C SER A 120 11.37 25.71 53.30
N GLY A 121 11.27 27.02 53.52
CA GLY A 121 12.31 27.79 54.18
C GLY A 121 12.49 27.40 55.64
N LYS A 122 13.71 27.60 56.12
CA LYS A 122 14.06 28.00 57.47
C LYS A 122 15.39 28.73 57.42
#